data_AF-A0A261BS60-F1
#
_entry.id   AF-A0A261BS60-F1
#
_cell.length_a   1.000
_cell.length_b   1.000
_cell.length_c   1.000
_cell.angle_alpha   90.00
_cell.angle_beta   90.00
_cell.angle_gamma   90.00
#
_symmetry.space_group_name_H-M   'P 1'
#
loop_
_entity.id
_entity.type
_entity.pdbx_description
1 polymer ?
#
loop_
_entity_poly.entity_id
_entity_poly.type
_entity_poly.pdbx_seq_one_letter_code
_entity_poly.pdbx_strand_id
1 'polypeptide(L)'
;MNSTYTQQWKSIQNGLQHVSETVSLVINSLLICLIVFKSPSKLGPYKYLMIYISVFEILYSIVDFLATPTFYSFGPALIVIVNLKESLFNRFFSYVFLCAYSGFFGTSMAIFGIHFIYRYLVASGHHLLATFSTWKITLWLSLPVLYGVIWGLGSYYACGPTDYTSEFAAGMTESDIQICFEGVLDRVLKNEVSILAREKRNDEVVGCMLNSVWRRDDAQKKQNSKEEEFQFGGDRKGVVTIGEILNELHESFWKLRSNHHTVLHFEISSVNRNHQRQGLASKFMNWTEDQELLKSVEASGIVAEASSLANQILLDKRGYETVAATLLSSRIDSNGNQILVCDDGTDRVNLVFKEFQ
;
A
#
# COMPACT_ATOMS: atom_id res chain seq x y z
N MET A 1 4.89 -0.23 9.87
CA MET A 1 4.02 -1.37 10.26
C MET A 1 4.61 -2.70 9.75
N ASN A 2 4.54 -3.82 10.51
CA ASN A 2 5.14 -5.10 10.09
C ASN A 2 4.34 -5.78 8.96
N SER A 3 4.94 -5.93 7.78
CA SER A 3 4.36 -6.57 6.57
C SER A 3 3.82 -7.97 6.85
N THR A 4 4.47 -8.76 7.70
CA THR A 4 4.00 -10.10 8.10
C THR A 4 2.68 -10.05 8.86
N TYR A 5 2.51 -9.07 9.75
CA TYR A 5 1.24 -8.88 10.46
C TYR A 5 0.16 -8.37 9.50
N THR A 6 0.53 -7.51 8.55
CA THR A 6 -0.41 -7.03 7.51
C THR A 6 -0.86 -8.17 6.59
N GLN A 7 0.05 -9.07 6.19
CA GLN A 7 -0.28 -10.25 5.38
C GLN A 7 -1.10 -11.28 6.17
N GLN A 8 -0.72 -11.57 7.41
CA GLN A 8 -1.50 -12.44 8.30
C GLN A 8 -2.89 -11.87 8.56
N TRP A 9 -2.99 -10.57 8.82
CA TRP A 9 -4.27 -9.88 9.01
C TRP A 9 -5.15 -9.95 7.76
N LYS A 10 -4.58 -9.70 6.57
CA LYS A 10 -5.29 -9.88 5.30
C LYS A 10 -5.81 -11.30 5.13
N SER A 11 -4.99 -12.31 5.45
CA SER A 11 -5.40 -13.71 5.37
C SER A 11 -6.53 -14.05 6.35
N ILE A 12 -6.44 -13.56 7.59
CA ILE A 12 -7.50 -13.72 8.60
C ILE A 12 -8.78 -13.02 8.16
N GLN A 13 -8.67 -11.78 7.66
CA GLN A 13 -9.80 -10.99 7.18
C GLN A 13 -10.51 -11.70 6.03
N ASN A 14 -9.78 -12.13 5.00
CA ASN A 14 -10.35 -12.86 3.86
C ASN A 14 -10.98 -14.19 4.31
N GLY A 15 -10.32 -14.93 5.21
CA GLY A 15 -10.87 -16.16 5.76
C GLY A 15 -12.18 -15.94 6.52
N LEU A 16 -12.22 -14.91 7.36
CA LEU A 16 -13.43 -14.54 8.11
C LEU A 16 -14.55 -14.09 7.17
N GLN A 17 -14.22 -13.33 6.13
CA GLN A 17 -15.16 -12.86 5.13
C GLN A 17 -15.83 -14.05 4.42
N HIS A 18 -15.06 -14.98 3.85
CA HIS A 18 -15.64 -16.15 3.15
C HIS A 18 -16.46 -17.08 4.04
N VAL A 19 -16.05 -17.26 5.30
CA VAL A 19 -16.84 -18.01 6.28
C VAL A 19 -18.17 -17.29 6.54
N SER A 20 -18.13 -15.97 6.73
CA SER A 20 -19.32 -15.16 7.00
C SER A 20 -20.29 -15.14 5.81
N GLU A 21 -19.78 -15.02 4.59
CA GLU A 21 -20.56 -15.11 3.34
C GLU A 21 -21.29 -16.47 3.26
N THR A 22 -20.56 -17.56 3.48
CA THR A 22 -21.12 -18.91 3.43
C THR A 22 -22.20 -19.11 4.48
N VAL A 23 -21.94 -18.67 5.72
CA VAL A 23 -22.91 -18.73 6.82
C VAL A 23 -24.14 -17.88 6.50
N SER A 24 -23.96 -16.68 5.97
CA SER A 24 -25.04 -15.78 5.56
C SER A 24 -25.95 -16.42 4.52
N LEU A 25 -25.38 -17.04 3.48
CA LEU A 25 -26.13 -17.74 2.44
C LEU A 25 -26.99 -18.87 3.03
N VAL A 26 -26.42 -19.69 3.92
CA VAL A 26 -27.13 -20.82 4.54
C VAL A 26 -28.24 -20.34 5.46
N ILE A 27 -27.94 -19.40 6.38
CA ILE A 27 -28.90 -18.92 7.38
C ILE A 27 -30.05 -18.18 6.71
N ASN A 28 -29.78 -17.29 5.76
CA ASN A 28 -30.84 -16.54 5.08
C ASN A 28 -31.71 -17.44 4.20
N SER A 29 -31.13 -18.46 3.56
CA SER A 29 -31.89 -19.46 2.81
C SER A 29 -32.80 -20.28 3.73
N LEU A 30 -32.29 -20.71 4.89
CA LEU A 30 -33.07 -21.41 5.91
C LEU A 30 -34.20 -20.52 6.45
N LEU A 31 -33.91 -19.25 6.72
CA LEU A 31 -34.88 -18.28 7.23
C LEU A 31 -36.03 -18.08 6.23
N ILE A 32 -35.74 -17.95 4.93
CA ILE A 32 -36.77 -17.90 3.88
C ILE A 32 -37.64 -19.17 3.92
N CYS A 33 -37.02 -20.36 4.00
CA CYS A 33 -37.76 -21.62 4.10
C CYS A 33 -38.67 -21.65 5.32
N LEU A 34 -38.18 -21.25 6.49
CA LEU A 34 -38.98 -21.21 7.71
C LEU A 34 -40.12 -20.20 7.62
N ILE A 35 -39.89 -19.02 7.02
CA ILE A 35 -40.94 -18.01 6.86
C ILE A 35 -42.05 -18.54 5.93
N VAL A 36 -41.68 -19.17 4.82
CA VAL A 36 -42.65 -19.68 3.84
C VAL A 36 -43.43 -20.87 4.39
N PHE A 37 -42.77 -21.85 5.03
CA PHE A 37 -43.40 -23.12 5.39
C PHE A 37 -43.89 -23.21 6.84
N LYS A 38 -43.38 -22.39 7.76
CA LYS A 38 -43.61 -22.56 9.22
C LYS A 38 -44.11 -21.29 9.93
N SER A 39 -44.19 -20.14 9.27
CA SER A 39 -44.56 -18.89 9.95
C SER A 39 -46.06 -18.82 10.32
N PRO A 40 -46.41 -18.33 11.52
CA PRO A 40 -47.80 -18.13 11.92
C PRO A 40 -48.47 -17.00 11.14
N SER A 41 -49.77 -17.16 10.84
CA SER A 41 -50.57 -16.16 10.11
C SER A 41 -50.64 -14.78 10.79
N LYS A 42 -50.45 -14.73 12.12
CA LYS A 42 -50.44 -13.50 12.93
C LYS A 42 -49.31 -12.53 12.57
N LEU A 43 -48.24 -12.98 11.90
CA LEU A 43 -47.15 -12.11 11.44
C LEU A 43 -47.59 -11.14 10.34
N GLY A 44 -48.66 -11.47 9.60
CA GLY A 44 -49.24 -10.57 8.60
C GLY A 44 -48.21 -10.09 7.55
N PRO A 45 -48.21 -8.80 7.17
CA PRO A 45 -47.28 -8.23 6.19
C PRO A 45 -45.79 -8.27 6.58
N TYR A 46 -45.48 -8.40 7.87
CA TYR A 46 -44.10 -8.39 8.34
C TYR A 46 -43.26 -9.52 7.73
N LYS A 47 -43.89 -10.64 7.38
CA LYS A 47 -43.22 -11.76 6.71
C LYS A 47 -42.60 -11.38 5.36
N TYR A 48 -43.23 -10.47 4.61
CA TYR A 48 -42.71 -10.03 3.31
C TYR A 48 -41.46 -9.16 3.49
N LEU A 49 -41.44 -8.34 4.53
CA LEU A 49 -40.25 -7.57 4.90
C LEU A 49 -39.09 -8.49 5.34
N MET A 50 -39.39 -9.55 6.11
CA MET A 50 -38.37 -10.52 6.51
C MET A 50 -37.83 -11.35 5.33
N ILE A 51 -38.69 -11.76 4.38
CA ILE A 51 -38.20 -12.42 3.15
C ILE A 51 -37.35 -11.45 2.33
N TYR A 52 -37.77 -10.19 2.23
CA TYR A 52 -37.04 -9.17 1.47
C TYR A 52 -35.63 -8.94 2.01
N ILE A 53 -35.45 -8.76 3.32
CA ILE A 53 -34.11 -8.63 3.90
C ILE A 53 -33.28 -9.90 3.69
N SER A 54 -33.85 -11.10 3.84
CA SER A 54 -33.09 -12.34 3.59
C SER A 54 -32.64 -12.51 2.15
N VAL A 55 -33.49 -12.17 1.17
CA VAL A 55 -33.11 -12.19 -0.25
C VAL A 55 -32.02 -11.15 -0.53
N PHE A 56 -32.16 -9.96 0.05
CA PHE A 56 -31.15 -8.91 -0.05
C PHE A 56 -29.79 -9.36 0.52
N GLU A 57 -29.75 -9.95 1.72
CA GLU A 57 -28.52 -10.43 2.35
C GLU A 57 -27.83 -11.54 1.52
N ILE A 58 -28.61 -12.42 0.88
CA ILE A 58 -28.09 -13.43 -0.05
C ILE A 58 -27.42 -12.75 -1.25
N LEU A 59 -28.12 -11.80 -1.90
CA LEU A 59 -27.57 -11.06 -3.04
C LEU A 59 -26.33 -10.25 -2.64
N TYR A 60 -26.35 -9.63 -1.47
CA TYR A 60 -25.22 -8.86 -0.97
C TYR A 60 -24.01 -9.75 -0.73
N SER A 61 -24.20 -10.93 -0.13
CA SER A 61 -23.12 -11.91 0.09
C SER A 61 -22.51 -12.40 -1.23
N ILE A 62 -23.33 -12.56 -2.29
CA ILE A 62 -22.82 -12.89 -3.62
C ILE A 62 -21.98 -11.74 -4.19
N VAL A 63 -22.46 -10.50 -4.08
CA VAL A 63 -21.71 -9.33 -4.57
C VAL A 63 -20.41 -9.12 -3.80
N ASP A 64 -20.41 -9.34 -2.49
CA ASP A 64 -19.21 -9.28 -1.65
C ASP A 64 -18.16 -10.30 -2.11
N PHE A 65 -18.57 -11.56 -2.33
CA PHE A 65 -17.71 -12.59 -2.87
C PHE A 65 -17.12 -12.22 -4.25
N LEU A 66 -17.96 -11.71 -5.16
CA LEU A 66 -17.54 -11.34 -6.52
C LEU A 66 -16.64 -10.11 -6.57
N ALA A 67 -16.85 -9.15 -5.66
CA ALA A 67 -16.06 -7.92 -5.58
C ALA A 67 -14.74 -8.12 -4.82
N THR A 68 -14.74 -9.01 -3.82
CA THR A 68 -13.63 -9.28 -2.90
C THR A 68 -12.95 -8.00 -2.40
N PRO A 69 -13.70 -7.04 -1.82
CA PRO A 69 -13.20 -5.72 -1.50
C PRO A 69 -12.18 -5.74 -0.35
N THR A 70 -11.04 -5.09 -0.54
CA THR A 70 -10.06 -4.84 0.53
C THR A 70 -10.19 -3.41 1.03
N PHE A 71 -10.47 -3.25 2.33
CA PHE A 71 -10.55 -1.95 2.98
C PHE A 71 -9.17 -1.50 3.48
N TYR A 72 -8.79 -0.28 3.11
CA TYR A 72 -7.59 0.38 3.61
C TYR A 72 -7.97 1.74 4.19
N SER A 73 -7.80 1.90 5.50
CA SER A 73 -8.05 3.16 6.20
C SER A 73 -6.74 3.87 6.46
N PHE A 74 -6.62 5.12 6.01
CA PHE A 74 -5.46 5.96 6.29
C PHE A 74 -5.92 7.36 6.71
N GLY A 75 -5.70 7.71 7.97
CA GLY A 75 -6.22 8.94 8.56
C GLY A 75 -7.76 8.99 8.46
N PRO A 76 -8.36 10.06 7.92
CA PRO A 76 -9.81 10.15 7.69
C PRO A 76 -10.29 9.45 6.41
N ALA A 77 -9.38 8.98 5.54
CA ALA A 77 -9.73 8.39 4.26
C ALA A 77 -9.95 6.88 4.38
N LEU A 78 -11.02 6.38 3.74
CA LEU A 78 -11.28 4.97 3.52
C LEU A 78 -11.16 4.67 2.02
N ILE A 79 -10.21 3.83 1.65
CA ILE A 79 -9.98 3.39 0.28
C ILE A 79 -10.42 1.93 0.19
N VAL A 80 -11.24 1.63 -0.81
CA VAL A 80 -11.66 0.26 -1.10
C VAL A 80 -10.98 -0.20 -2.38
N ILE A 81 -10.21 -1.27 -2.29
CA ILE A 81 -9.31 -1.75 -3.34
C ILE A 81 -9.76 -3.14 -3.76
N VAL A 82 -9.72 -3.42 -5.06
CA VAL A 82 -9.87 -4.77 -5.61
C VAL A 82 -8.54 -5.21 -6.20
N ASN A 83 -8.08 -6.40 -5.82
CA ASN A 83 -6.89 -6.98 -6.40
C ASN A 83 -7.21 -7.57 -7.78
N LEU A 84 -6.85 -6.87 -8.84
CA LEU A 84 -7.13 -7.30 -10.22
C LEU A 84 -6.38 -8.57 -10.63
N LYS A 85 -5.28 -8.95 -9.95
CA LYS A 85 -4.56 -10.21 -10.23
C LYS A 85 -5.28 -11.43 -9.68
N GLU A 86 -6.01 -11.26 -8.57
CA GLU A 86 -6.76 -12.32 -7.89
C GLU A 86 -8.25 -12.31 -8.24
N SER A 87 -8.74 -11.20 -8.82
CA SER A 87 -10.12 -11.06 -9.27
C SER A 87 -10.45 -12.04 -10.39
N LEU A 88 -11.65 -12.61 -10.34
CA LEU A 88 -12.22 -13.43 -11.41
C LEU A 88 -12.56 -12.61 -12.67
N PHE A 89 -12.51 -11.28 -12.58
CA PHE A 89 -13.01 -10.36 -13.59
C PHE A 89 -11.95 -9.35 -14.05
N ASN A 90 -12.14 -8.83 -15.27
CA ASN A 90 -11.33 -7.72 -15.76
C ASN A 90 -11.57 -6.43 -14.95
N ARG A 91 -10.76 -5.39 -15.22
CA ARG A 91 -10.83 -4.09 -14.52
C ARG A 91 -12.23 -3.47 -14.53
N PHE A 92 -12.91 -3.51 -15.68
CA PHE A 92 -14.23 -2.88 -15.80
C PHE A 92 -15.27 -3.57 -14.93
N PHE A 93 -15.41 -4.90 -15.04
CA PHE A 93 -16.37 -5.65 -14.26
C PHE A 93 -16.04 -5.64 -12.76
N SER A 94 -14.76 -5.75 -12.39
CA SER A 94 -14.32 -5.62 -10.99
C SER A 94 -14.73 -4.28 -10.39
N TYR A 95 -14.59 -3.19 -11.17
CA TYR A 95 -15.00 -1.87 -10.73
C TYR A 95 -16.52 -1.75 -10.59
N VAL A 96 -17.30 -2.31 -11.53
CA VAL A 96 -18.77 -2.36 -11.43
C VAL A 96 -19.21 -3.12 -10.20
N PHE A 97 -18.62 -4.28 -9.89
CA PHE A 97 -18.93 -5.05 -8.69
C PHE A 97 -18.57 -4.31 -7.40
N LEU A 98 -17.45 -3.57 -7.39
CA LEU A 98 -17.08 -2.72 -6.26
C LEU A 98 -18.10 -1.60 -6.02
N CYS A 99 -18.55 -0.92 -7.08
CA CYS A 99 -19.60 0.09 -6.97
C CYS A 99 -20.95 -0.52 -6.55
N ALA A 100 -21.27 -1.72 -7.05
CA ALA A 100 -22.45 -2.46 -6.64
C ALA A 100 -22.37 -2.78 -5.14
N TYR A 101 -21.25 -3.29 -4.65
CA TYR A 101 -21.02 -3.56 -3.22
C TYR A 101 -21.31 -2.32 -2.36
N SER A 102 -20.80 -1.15 -2.75
CA SER A 102 -21.11 0.14 -2.09
C SER A 102 -22.61 0.49 -2.16
N GLY A 103 -23.25 0.22 -3.30
CA GLY A 103 -24.70 0.38 -3.47
C GLY A 103 -25.52 -0.50 -2.54
N PHE A 104 -25.14 -1.77 -2.38
CA PHE A 104 -25.77 -2.70 -1.45
C PHE A 104 -25.61 -2.23 0.00
N PHE A 105 -24.43 -1.73 0.39
CA PHE A 105 -24.25 -1.11 1.71
C PHE A 105 -25.21 0.07 1.92
N GLY A 106 -25.42 0.92 0.92
CA GLY A 106 -26.43 1.98 0.97
C GLY A 106 -27.85 1.43 1.10
N THR A 107 -28.21 0.41 0.32
CA THR A 107 -29.53 -0.25 0.39
C THR A 107 -29.80 -0.83 1.77
N SER A 108 -28.83 -1.51 2.41
CA SER A 108 -29.04 -2.14 3.73
C SER A 108 -29.48 -1.12 4.80
N MET A 109 -28.89 0.07 4.78
CA MET A 109 -29.27 1.17 5.69
C MET A 109 -30.72 1.62 5.46
N ALA A 110 -31.15 1.74 4.20
CA ALA A 110 -32.53 2.08 3.86
C ALA A 110 -33.53 0.96 4.21
N ILE A 111 -33.12 -0.32 4.10
CA ILE A 111 -33.92 -1.47 4.54
C ILE A 111 -34.23 -1.36 6.04
N PHE A 112 -33.22 -1.09 6.87
CA PHE A 112 -33.45 -0.89 8.30
C PHE A 112 -34.39 0.29 8.58
N GLY A 113 -34.31 1.37 7.79
CA GLY A 113 -35.24 2.48 7.85
C GLY A 113 -36.70 2.05 7.61
N ILE A 114 -36.97 1.24 6.58
CA ILE A 114 -38.33 0.74 6.30
C ILE A 114 -38.82 -0.19 7.40
N HIS A 115 -37.96 -1.05 7.94
CA HIS A 115 -38.31 -1.90 9.08
C HIS A 115 -38.69 -1.08 10.31
N PHE A 116 -37.94 0.00 10.58
CA PHE A 116 -38.25 0.91 11.66
C PHE A 116 -39.60 1.61 11.44
N ILE A 117 -39.83 2.14 10.23
CA ILE A 117 -41.11 2.77 9.85
C ILE A 117 -42.27 1.77 10.05
N TYR A 118 -42.14 0.54 9.54
CA TYR A 118 -43.16 -0.48 9.71
C TYR A 118 -43.49 -0.72 11.19
N ARG A 119 -42.46 -0.92 12.04
CA ARG A 119 -42.64 -1.14 13.48
C ARG A 119 -43.33 0.05 14.16
N TYR A 120 -42.94 1.26 13.79
CA TYR A 120 -43.57 2.48 14.30
C TYR A 120 -45.05 2.58 13.88
N LEU A 121 -45.39 2.27 12.63
CA LEU A 121 -46.77 2.28 12.15
C LEU A 121 -47.65 1.23 12.84
N VAL A 122 -47.08 0.05 13.14
CA VAL A 122 -47.76 -0.98 13.94
C VAL A 122 -48.01 -0.48 15.36
N ALA A 123 -47.01 0.11 16.02
CA ALA A 123 -47.15 0.60 17.39
C ALA A 123 -48.12 1.79 17.52
N SER A 124 -48.18 2.65 16.49
CA SER A 124 -49.07 3.82 16.46
C SER A 124 -50.47 3.53 15.93
N GLY A 125 -50.71 2.35 15.33
CA GLY A 125 -51.98 2.01 14.70
C GLY A 125 -52.32 2.88 13.48
N HIS A 126 -51.32 3.46 12.82
CA HIS A 126 -51.52 4.46 11.77
C HIS A 126 -52.13 3.85 10.48
N HIS A 127 -52.97 4.61 9.77
CA HIS A 127 -53.68 4.13 8.56
C HIS A 127 -52.74 3.65 7.44
N LEU A 128 -51.50 4.17 7.40
CA LEU A 128 -50.48 3.77 6.42
C LEU A 128 -50.06 2.31 6.55
N LEU A 129 -50.29 1.65 7.70
CA LEU A 129 -50.01 0.23 7.87
C LEU A 129 -50.74 -0.64 6.83
N ALA A 130 -51.94 -0.24 6.41
CA ALA A 130 -52.71 -0.92 5.37
C ALA A 130 -51.95 -1.00 4.03
N THR A 131 -51.06 -0.04 3.75
CA THR A 131 -50.29 -0.04 2.50
C THR A 131 -49.34 -1.24 2.39
N PHE A 132 -48.80 -1.75 3.51
CA PHE A 132 -47.96 -2.95 3.55
C PHE A 132 -48.75 -4.24 3.29
N SER A 133 -50.07 -4.22 3.46
CA SER A 133 -50.95 -5.37 3.17
C SER A 133 -51.50 -5.37 1.74
N THR A 134 -51.17 -4.36 0.94
CA THR A 134 -51.70 -4.18 -0.43
C THR A 134 -50.57 -4.23 -1.46
N TRP A 135 -50.90 -4.12 -2.75
CA TRP A 135 -49.91 -4.00 -3.83
C TRP A 135 -48.89 -2.87 -3.59
N LYS A 136 -49.26 -1.83 -2.83
CA LYS A 136 -48.40 -0.69 -2.48
C LYS A 136 -47.14 -1.07 -1.69
N ILE A 137 -47.05 -2.29 -1.13
CA ILE A 137 -45.81 -2.79 -0.53
C ILE A 137 -44.64 -2.77 -1.53
N THR A 138 -44.89 -2.97 -2.83
CA THR A 138 -43.83 -2.91 -3.85
C THR A 138 -43.19 -1.52 -3.93
N LEU A 139 -43.97 -0.45 -3.72
CA LEU A 139 -43.45 0.91 -3.66
C LEU A 139 -42.51 1.08 -2.47
N TRP A 140 -42.90 0.59 -1.29
CA TRP A 140 -42.01 0.57 -0.12
C TRP A 140 -40.72 -0.19 -0.41
N LEU A 141 -40.80 -1.40 -0.98
CA LEU A 141 -39.62 -2.22 -1.29
C LEU A 141 -38.74 -1.65 -2.41
N SER A 142 -39.25 -0.76 -3.26
CA SER A 142 -38.48 -0.09 -4.31
C SER A 142 -37.59 1.04 -3.78
N LEU A 143 -37.95 1.67 -2.66
CA LEU A 143 -37.20 2.80 -2.10
C LEU A 143 -35.75 2.46 -1.70
N PRO A 144 -35.46 1.33 -1.01
CA PRO A 144 -34.10 0.95 -0.68
C PRO A 144 -33.27 0.60 -1.92
N VAL A 145 -33.90 0.03 -2.95
CA VAL A 145 -33.23 -0.27 -4.23
C VAL A 145 -32.84 1.03 -4.92
N LEU A 146 -33.75 2.01 -5.01
CA LEU A 146 -33.44 3.32 -5.57
C LEU A 146 -32.31 4.01 -4.80
N TYR A 147 -32.34 3.96 -3.46
CA TYR A 147 -31.29 4.51 -2.62
C TYR A 147 -29.92 3.87 -2.90
N GLY A 148 -29.87 2.54 -3.04
CA GLY A 148 -28.65 1.83 -3.41
C GLY A 148 -28.14 2.15 -4.81
N VAL A 149 -29.03 2.31 -5.79
CA VAL A 149 -28.66 2.74 -7.14
C VAL A 149 -28.03 4.13 -7.11
N ILE A 150 -28.61 5.08 -6.37
CA ILE A 150 -28.04 6.42 -6.20
C ILE A 150 -26.65 6.34 -5.56
N TRP A 151 -26.48 5.51 -4.52
CA TRP A 151 -25.20 5.32 -3.85
C TRP A 151 -24.14 4.67 -4.75
N GLY A 152 -24.53 3.66 -5.52
CA GLY A 152 -23.67 2.96 -6.48
C GLY A 152 -23.24 3.86 -7.63
N LEU A 153 -24.17 4.64 -8.20
CA LEU A 153 -23.85 5.64 -9.24
C LEU A 153 -22.97 6.77 -8.69
N GLY A 154 -23.26 7.26 -7.49
CA GLY A 154 -22.42 8.24 -6.80
C GLY A 154 -20.99 7.73 -6.63
N SER A 155 -20.83 6.47 -6.20
CA SER A 155 -19.52 5.82 -6.10
C SER A 155 -18.83 5.68 -7.47
N TYR A 156 -19.59 5.34 -8.51
CA TYR A 156 -19.06 5.17 -9.87
C TYR A 156 -18.56 6.49 -10.49
N TYR A 157 -19.29 7.59 -10.29
CA TYR A 157 -18.94 8.86 -10.92
C TYR A 157 -18.05 9.76 -10.05
N ALA A 158 -18.21 9.74 -8.73
CA ALA A 158 -17.51 10.64 -7.82
C ALA A 158 -16.30 10.01 -7.13
N CYS A 159 -16.24 8.67 -7.02
CA CYS A 159 -15.20 7.95 -6.29
C CYS A 159 -14.43 6.96 -7.18
N GLY A 160 -14.31 7.28 -8.47
CA GLY A 160 -13.54 6.49 -9.42
C GLY A 160 -12.05 6.45 -9.12
N PRO A 161 -11.33 5.42 -9.62
CA PRO A 161 -9.89 5.32 -9.43
C PRO A 161 -9.19 6.50 -10.10
N THR A 162 -8.31 7.16 -9.36
CA THR A 162 -7.40 8.20 -9.86
C THR A 162 -5.97 7.65 -9.90
N ASP A 163 -5.10 8.26 -10.69
CA ASP A 163 -3.68 7.87 -10.72
C ASP A 163 -3.06 8.02 -9.34
N TYR A 164 -3.38 9.11 -8.63
CA TYR A 164 -2.93 9.34 -7.25
C TYR A 164 -3.37 8.23 -6.29
N THR A 165 -4.65 7.85 -6.29
CA THR A 165 -5.15 6.80 -5.37
C THR A 165 -4.60 5.42 -5.72
N SER A 166 -4.35 5.16 -7.00
CA SER A 166 -3.76 3.91 -7.49
C SER A 166 -2.28 3.81 -7.15
N GLU A 167 -1.51 4.89 -7.35
CA GLU A 167 -0.10 4.98 -6.95
C GLU A 167 0.06 4.89 -5.43
N PHE A 168 -0.77 5.62 -4.67
CA PHE A 168 -0.77 5.57 -3.22
C PHE A 168 -1.06 4.15 -2.69
N ALA A 169 -2.01 3.44 -3.30
CA ALA A 169 -2.36 2.08 -2.92
C ALA A 169 -1.30 1.04 -3.35
N ALA A 170 -0.64 1.24 -4.50
CA ALA A 170 0.31 0.28 -5.06
C ALA A 170 1.74 0.44 -4.53
N GLY A 171 2.16 1.66 -4.18
CA GLY A 171 3.54 1.98 -3.83
C GLY A 171 4.51 1.74 -5.00
N MET A 172 5.75 1.38 -4.69
CA MET A 172 6.76 0.94 -5.66
C MET A 172 6.63 -0.57 -5.89
N THR A 173 6.59 -1.00 -7.15
CA THR A 173 6.53 -2.43 -7.53
C THR A 173 7.91 -3.00 -7.84
N GLU A 174 7.98 -4.32 -7.96
CA GLU A 174 9.21 -5.04 -8.36
C GLU A 174 9.74 -4.57 -9.72
N SER A 175 8.86 -4.39 -10.72
CA SER A 175 9.26 -3.89 -12.04
C SER A 175 9.78 -2.46 -11.99
N ASP A 176 9.28 -1.64 -11.06
CA ASP A 176 9.72 -0.26 -10.89
C ASP A 176 11.17 -0.21 -10.37
N ILE A 177 11.55 -1.15 -9.49
CA ILE A 177 12.87 -1.16 -8.83
C ILE A 177 13.91 -2.03 -9.53
N GLN A 178 13.48 -2.99 -10.36
CA GLN A 178 14.36 -4.00 -10.95
C GLN A 178 15.51 -3.38 -11.76
N ILE A 179 15.23 -2.40 -12.61
CA ILE A 179 16.25 -1.70 -13.42
C ILE A 179 17.30 -1.04 -12.52
N CYS A 180 16.86 -0.40 -11.44
CA CYS A 180 17.76 0.24 -10.48
C CYS A 180 18.65 -0.80 -9.80
N PHE A 181 18.06 -1.91 -9.36
CA PHE A 181 18.79 -2.99 -8.67
C PHE A 181 19.77 -3.71 -9.58
N GLU A 182 19.44 -3.93 -10.85
CA GLU A 182 20.37 -4.50 -11.84
C GLU A 182 21.60 -3.59 -12.01
N GLY A 183 21.39 -2.28 -12.15
CA GLY A 183 22.48 -1.31 -12.21
C GLY A 183 23.33 -1.26 -10.93
N VAL A 184 22.71 -1.31 -9.75
CA VAL A 184 23.41 -1.39 -8.47
C VAL A 184 24.22 -2.69 -8.39
N LEU A 185 23.62 -3.84 -8.70
CA LEU A 185 24.28 -5.15 -8.64
C LEU A 185 25.50 -5.20 -9.56
N ASP A 186 25.38 -4.68 -10.79
CA ASP A 186 26.50 -4.58 -11.73
C ASP A 186 27.68 -3.77 -11.19
N ARG A 187 27.44 -2.79 -10.29
CA ARG A 187 28.51 -2.00 -9.67
C ARG A 187 29.10 -2.67 -8.44
N VAL A 188 28.24 -3.13 -7.53
CA VAL A 188 28.66 -3.65 -6.22
C VAL A 188 29.36 -5.00 -6.33
N LEU A 189 29.13 -5.75 -7.41
CA LEU A 189 29.79 -7.02 -7.68
C LEU A 189 31.18 -6.87 -8.33
N LYS A 190 31.60 -5.66 -8.71
CA LYS A 190 32.93 -5.43 -9.31
C LYS A 190 34.07 -5.56 -8.31
N ASN A 191 33.81 -5.37 -7.02
CA ASN A 191 34.81 -5.38 -5.97
C ASN A 191 34.29 -6.16 -4.75
N GLU A 192 35.19 -6.75 -3.98
CA GLU A 192 34.86 -7.54 -2.79
C GLU A 192 34.64 -6.66 -1.54
N VAL A 193 33.83 -5.61 -1.69
CA VAL A 193 33.55 -4.62 -0.63
C VAL A 193 32.13 -4.73 -0.06
N SER A 194 31.33 -5.67 -0.58
CA SER A 194 29.95 -5.91 -0.16
C SER A 194 29.83 -7.08 0.81
N ILE A 195 28.80 -7.03 1.66
CA ILE A 195 28.61 -7.90 2.80
C ILE A 195 27.24 -8.58 2.71
N LEU A 196 27.21 -9.89 2.95
CA LEU A 196 25.97 -10.66 3.14
C LEU A 196 25.99 -11.33 4.51
N ALA A 197 24.95 -11.11 5.29
CA ALA A 197 24.70 -11.89 6.50
C ALA A 197 23.77 -13.06 6.19
N ARG A 198 24.20 -14.25 6.59
CA ARG A 198 23.41 -15.47 6.48
C ARG A 198 23.12 -16.05 7.87
N GLU A 199 21.92 -16.57 8.05
CA GLU A 199 21.57 -17.29 9.26
C GLU A 199 22.25 -18.66 9.26
N LYS A 200 22.96 -18.98 10.34
CA LYS A 200 23.78 -20.20 10.46
C LYS A 200 22.98 -21.51 10.36
N ARG A 201 21.67 -21.47 10.63
CA ARG A 201 20.83 -22.67 10.74
C ARG A 201 20.31 -23.18 9.40
N ASN A 202 19.92 -22.26 8.52
CA ASN A 202 19.24 -22.53 7.24
C ASN A 202 19.94 -21.88 6.04
N ASP A 203 21.04 -21.16 6.24
CA ASP A 203 21.81 -20.44 5.22
C ASP A 203 21.02 -19.32 4.50
N GLU A 204 19.90 -18.88 5.09
CA GLU A 204 19.09 -17.80 4.53
C GLU A 204 19.79 -16.44 4.66
N VAL A 205 19.69 -15.62 3.62
CA VAL A 205 20.18 -14.23 3.67
C VAL A 205 19.29 -13.40 4.59
N VAL A 206 19.86 -12.91 5.69
CA VAL A 206 19.17 -12.12 6.71
C VAL A 206 19.56 -10.65 6.72
N GLY A 207 20.53 -10.27 5.90
CA GLY A 207 20.87 -8.87 5.67
C GLY A 207 21.99 -8.71 4.65
N CYS A 208 22.12 -7.51 4.11
CA CYS A 208 23.19 -7.13 3.21
C CYS A 208 23.63 -5.69 3.46
N MET A 209 24.88 -5.42 3.12
CA MET A 209 25.41 -4.08 2.91
C MET A 209 26.14 -4.10 1.58
N LEU A 210 25.57 -3.45 0.58
CA LEU A 210 26.11 -3.42 -0.77
C LEU A 210 26.85 -2.11 -0.96
N ASN A 211 28.12 -2.22 -1.30
CA ASN A 211 29.00 -1.08 -1.51
C ASN A 211 29.58 -1.16 -2.92
N SER A 212 29.76 0.00 -3.55
CA SER A 212 30.52 0.13 -4.79
C SER A 212 31.70 1.08 -4.59
N VAL A 213 32.60 1.11 -5.56
CA VAL A 213 33.76 2.01 -5.54
C VAL A 213 33.54 3.07 -6.59
N TRP A 214 33.50 4.33 -6.14
CA TRP A 214 33.37 5.47 -7.02
C TRP A 214 34.73 6.08 -7.29
N ARG A 215 35.00 6.34 -8.58
CA ARG A 215 36.18 7.06 -9.04
C ARG A 215 35.76 8.31 -9.77
N ARG A 216 36.42 9.43 -9.48
CA ARG A 216 36.12 10.73 -10.09
C ARG A 216 36.19 10.69 -11.62
N ASP A 217 37.17 9.99 -12.17
CA ASP A 217 37.38 9.91 -13.62
C ASP A 217 36.24 9.18 -14.33
N ASP A 218 35.67 8.15 -13.68
CA ASP A 218 34.52 7.41 -14.21
C ASP A 218 33.26 8.28 -14.19
N ALA A 219 33.08 9.08 -13.12
CA ALA A 219 31.98 10.03 -13.03
C ALA A 219 32.04 11.12 -14.12
N GLN A 220 33.24 11.63 -14.44
CA GLN A 220 33.41 12.61 -15.52
C GLN A 220 33.07 12.03 -16.90
N LYS A 221 33.42 10.76 -17.16
CA LYS A 221 33.07 10.07 -18.41
C LYS A 221 31.55 9.90 -18.55
N LYS A 222 30.88 9.48 -17.48
CA LYS A 222 29.42 9.29 -17.45
C LYS A 222 28.65 10.61 -17.60
N GLN A 223 29.14 11.68 -16.99
CA GLN A 223 28.53 13.01 -17.15
C GLN A 223 28.53 13.49 -18.61
N ASN A 224 29.56 13.12 -19.38
CA ASN A 224 29.63 13.43 -20.80
C ASN A 224 28.68 12.56 -21.66
N SER A 225 28.36 11.34 -21.25
CA SER A 225 27.38 10.47 -21.92
C SER A 225 25.94 10.73 -21.51
N LYS A 226 25.69 11.55 -20.46
CA LYS A 226 24.36 11.80 -19.86
C LYS A 226 23.66 10.51 -19.39
N GLU A 227 24.44 9.54 -18.94
CA GLU A 227 23.90 8.31 -18.34
C GLU A 227 23.53 8.57 -16.87
N GLU A 228 22.27 8.34 -16.51
CA GLU A 228 21.81 8.39 -15.12
C GLU A 228 22.30 7.17 -14.33
N GLU A 229 22.73 7.39 -13.09
CA GLU A 229 23.28 6.34 -12.23
C GLU A 229 22.18 5.45 -11.63
N PHE A 230 21.06 6.06 -11.25
CA PHE A 230 19.89 5.40 -10.71
C PHE A 230 18.72 5.54 -11.67
N GLN A 231 18.44 4.47 -12.41
CA GLN A 231 17.31 4.39 -13.34
C GLN A 231 16.23 3.50 -12.75
N PHE A 232 15.00 3.99 -12.71
CA PHE A 232 13.85 3.23 -12.25
C PHE A 232 12.90 2.95 -13.41
N GLY A 233 12.19 1.82 -13.33
CA GLY A 233 11.18 1.45 -14.31
C GLY A 233 9.85 2.18 -14.10
N GLY A 234 9.08 2.25 -15.18
CA GLY A 234 7.73 2.85 -15.17
C GLY A 234 7.74 4.38 -15.26
N ASP A 235 6.54 4.95 -15.22
CA ASP A 235 6.26 6.39 -15.35
C ASP A 235 5.60 6.97 -14.08
N ARG A 236 5.58 6.21 -12.99
CA ARG A 236 4.99 6.63 -11.72
C ARG A 236 5.76 7.78 -11.12
N LYS A 237 5.05 8.86 -10.78
CA LYS A 237 5.67 10.11 -10.34
C LYS A 237 6.55 9.92 -9.10
N GLY A 238 6.05 9.20 -8.10
CA GLY A 238 6.81 8.94 -6.87
C GLY A 238 8.13 8.18 -7.12
N VAL A 239 8.12 7.19 -8.02
CA VAL A 239 9.31 6.41 -8.36
C VAL A 239 10.32 7.26 -9.13
N VAL A 240 9.85 7.99 -10.14
CA VAL A 240 10.69 8.91 -10.93
C VAL A 240 11.34 9.97 -10.02
N THR A 241 10.56 10.57 -9.11
CA THR A 241 11.09 11.56 -8.15
C THR A 241 12.15 10.99 -7.23
N ILE A 242 12.07 9.72 -6.81
CA ILE A 242 13.15 9.07 -6.04
C ILE A 242 14.43 9.00 -6.87
N GLY A 243 14.34 8.58 -8.12
CA GLY A 243 15.49 8.55 -9.05
C GLY A 243 16.12 9.92 -9.25
N GLU A 244 15.30 10.96 -9.48
CA GLU A 244 15.76 12.34 -9.62
C GLU A 244 16.52 12.83 -8.38
N ILE A 245 15.99 12.58 -7.17
CA ILE A 245 16.66 12.98 -5.92
C ILE A 245 18.01 12.25 -5.77
N LEU A 246 18.05 10.94 -6.01
CA LEU A 246 19.29 10.16 -5.88
C LEU A 246 20.35 10.61 -6.88
N ASN A 247 19.98 10.82 -8.15
CA ASN A 247 20.90 11.31 -9.17
C ASN A 247 21.38 12.76 -8.89
N GLU A 248 20.49 13.65 -8.44
CA GLU A 248 20.88 15.03 -8.05
C GLU A 248 21.95 15.02 -6.96
N LEU A 249 21.74 14.23 -5.89
CA LEU A 249 22.67 14.12 -4.79
C LEU A 249 23.98 13.45 -5.22
N HIS A 250 23.89 12.34 -5.96
CA HIS A 250 25.03 11.63 -6.52
C HIS A 250 25.96 12.56 -7.33
N GLU A 251 25.40 13.30 -8.29
CA GLU A 251 26.16 14.21 -9.16
C GLU A 251 26.77 15.39 -8.41
N SER A 252 26.17 15.80 -7.30
CA SER A 252 26.65 16.91 -6.48
C SER A 252 27.93 16.56 -5.70
N PHE A 253 28.14 15.28 -5.38
CA PHE A 253 29.21 14.83 -4.47
C PHE A 253 30.60 15.33 -4.90
N TRP A 254 30.98 15.06 -6.14
CA TRP A 254 32.32 15.38 -6.64
C TRP A 254 32.60 16.87 -6.73
N LYS A 255 31.56 17.70 -6.85
CA LYS A 255 31.65 19.18 -6.80
C LYS A 255 31.87 19.67 -5.36
N LEU A 256 31.20 19.03 -4.39
CA LEU A 256 31.25 19.38 -2.97
C LEU A 256 32.46 18.82 -2.23
N ARG A 257 33.11 17.79 -2.80
CA ARG A 257 34.29 17.11 -2.24
C ARG A 257 35.39 16.98 -3.29
N SER A 258 35.90 18.12 -3.79
CA SER A 258 36.90 18.20 -4.87
C SER A 258 38.23 17.50 -4.58
N ASN A 259 38.60 17.35 -3.31
CA ASN A 259 39.92 16.86 -2.90
C ASN A 259 40.04 15.33 -2.94
N HIS A 260 38.92 14.62 -3.12
CA HIS A 260 38.87 13.16 -3.13
C HIS A 260 38.85 12.61 -4.56
N HIS A 261 39.52 11.49 -4.79
CA HIS A 261 39.58 10.85 -6.13
C HIS A 261 38.83 9.53 -6.16
N THR A 262 38.93 8.75 -5.08
CA THR A 262 38.24 7.48 -4.90
C THR A 262 37.56 7.47 -3.54
N VAL A 263 36.31 7.02 -3.52
CA VAL A 263 35.51 6.85 -2.30
C VAL A 263 34.73 5.54 -2.38
N LEU A 264 34.45 4.96 -1.22
CA LEU A 264 33.53 3.84 -1.11
C LEU A 264 32.10 4.38 -1.04
N HIS A 265 31.23 3.92 -1.92
CA HIS A 265 29.83 4.30 -1.93
C HIS A 265 28.98 3.22 -1.29
N PHE A 266 28.30 3.58 -0.22
CA PHE A 266 27.35 2.74 0.47
C PHE A 266 25.98 2.86 -0.21
N GLU A 267 25.71 1.92 -1.13
CA GLU A 267 24.53 1.93 -2.00
C GLU A 267 23.27 1.45 -1.26
N ILE A 268 23.34 0.26 -0.65
CA ILE A 268 22.16 -0.41 -0.07
C ILE A 268 22.50 -1.00 1.29
N SER A 269 21.62 -0.73 2.26
CA SER A 269 21.57 -1.41 3.56
C SER A 269 20.25 -2.12 3.69
N SER A 270 20.28 -3.42 3.99
CA SER A 270 19.07 -4.15 4.29
C SER A 270 19.29 -5.15 5.41
N VAL A 271 18.32 -5.21 6.33
CA VAL A 271 18.27 -6.24 7.38
C VAL A 271 16.86 -6.81 7.37
N ASN A 272 16.77 -8.12 7.26
CA ASN A 272 15.53 -8.88 7.34
C ASN A 272 14.79 -8.50 8.62
N ARG A 273 13.48 -8.27 8.51
CA ARG A 273 12.62 -7.78 9.60
C ARG A 273 12.73 -8.62 10.88
N ASN A 274 12.86 -9.94 10.76
CA ASN A 274 13.00 -10.85 11.92
C ASN A 274 14.35 -10.71 12.63
N HIS A 275 15.31 -10.05 11.99
CA HIS A 275 16.68 -9.85 12.47
C HIS A 275 17.02 -8.38 12.74
N GLN A 276 16.04 -7.48 12.61
CA GLN A 276 16.20 -6.07 12.94
C GLN A 276 16.38 -5.85 14.44
N ARG A 277 16.97 -4.71 14.82
CA ARG A 277 17.25 -4.31 16.21
C ARG A 277 18.19 -5.26 16.98
N GLN A 278 18.92 -6.12 16.28
CA GLN A 278 19.97 -7.00 16.84
C GLN A 278 21.40 -6.48 16.58
N GLY A 279 21.53 -5.22 16.14
CA GLY A 279 22.83 -4.58 15.86
C GLY A 279 23.51 -5.01 14.56
N LEU A 280 22.83 -5.71 13.65
CA LEU A 280 23.40 -6.15 12.37
C LEU A 280 23.90 -4.98 11.51
N ALA A 281 23.10 -3.93 11.34
CA ALA A 281 23.51 -2.76 10.56
C ALA A 281 24.79 -2.11 11.12
N SER A 282 24.92 -2.02 12.45
CA SER A 282 26.15 -1.52 13.09
C SER A 282 27.34 -2.45 12.87
N LYS A 283 27.13 -3.77 12.83
CA LYS A 283 28.19 -4.74 12.49
C LYS A 283 28.64 -4.60 11.03
N PHE A 284 27.70 -4.40 10.11
CA PHE A 284 28.03 -4.15 8.70
C PHE A 284 28.87 -2.88 8.55
N MET A 285 28.47 -1.79 9.22
CA MET A 285 29.26 -0.55 9.22
C MET A 285 30.66 -0.75 9.80
N ASN A 286 30.84 -1.55 10.84
CA ASN A 286 32.19 -1.83 11.37
C ASN A 286 33.11 -2.51 10.33
N TRP A 287 32.55 -3.35 9.45
CA TRP A 287 33.34 -3.95 8.37
C TRP A 287 33.54 -2.98 7.20
N THR A 288 32.51 -2.22 6.82
CA THR A 288 32.61 -1.21 5.76
C THR A 288 33.58 -0.07 6.11
N GLU A 289 33.71 0.28 7.40
CA GLU A 289 34.63 1.30 7.91
C GLU A 289 36.04 0.75 8.23
N ASP A 290 36.32 -0.50 7.87
CA ASP A 290 37.62 -1.11 8.10
C ASP A 290 38.71 -0.42 7.25
N GLN A 291 39.82 -0.06 7.89
CA GLN A 291 40.91 0.67 7.22
C GLN A 291 41.63 -0.18 6.17
N GLU A 292 41.75 -1.49 6.35
CA GLU A 292 42.37 -2.37 5.36
C GLU A 292 41.47 -2.49 4.13
N LEU A 293 40.15 -2.62 4.34
CA LEU A 293 39.17 -2.61 3.26
C LEU A 293 39.24 -1.32 2.45
N LEU A 294 39.22 -0.15 3.10
CA LEU A 294 39.29 1.14 2.41
C LEU A 294 40.60 1.31 1.64
N LYS A 295 41.73 0.90 2.23
CA LYS A 295 43.04 0.91 1.55
C LYS A 295 43.08 -0.03 0.36
N SER A 296 42.43 -1.18 0.42
CA SER A 296 42.42 -2.17 -0.68
C SER A 296 41.80 -1.63 -1.98
N VAL A 297 40.94 -0.61 -1.87
CA VAL A 297 40.29 0.07 -3.01
C VAL A 297 40.70 1.53 -3.15
N GLU A 298 41.74 1.96 -2.42
CA GLU A 298 42.26 3.34 -2.40
C GLU A 298 41.19 4.39 -2.05
N ALA A 299 40.18 4.01 -1.26
CA ALA A 299 39.10 4.91 -0.86
C ALA A 299 39.54 5.83 0.28
N SER A 300 39.43 7.13 0.04
CA SER A 300 39.73 8.19 1.04
C SER A 300 38.58 8.48 2.01
N GLY A 301 37.42 7.87 1.78
CA GLY A 301 36.24 8.08 2.59
C GLY A 301 35.06 7.24 2.13
N ILE A 302 33.95 7.35 2.87
CA ILE A 302 32.70 6.65 2.60
C ILE A 302 31.59 7.68 2.38
N VAL A 303 30.83 7.51 1.30
CA VAL A 303 29.68 8.35 0.92
C VAL A 303 28.39 7.51 0.86
N ALA A 304 27.25 8.11 1.20
CA ALA A 304 25.93 7.47 1.08
C ALA A 304 24.80 8.48 0.89
N GLU A 305 23.77 8.12 0.11
CA GLU A 305 22.47 8.80 0.10
C GLU A 305 21.54 8.16 1.15
N ALA A 306 21.52 8.72 2.35
CA ALA A 306 20.72 8.25 3.46
C ALA A 306 19.23 8.65 3.28
N SER A 307 18.48 7.78 2.60
CA SER A 307 17.05 7.97 2.27
C SER A 307 16.06 7.47 3.32
N SER A 308 16.51 6.71 4.33
CA SER A 308 15.66 6.28 5.45
C SER A 308 16.10 6.92 6.76
N LEU A 309 15.14 7.25 7.63
CA LEU A 309 15.40 7.82 8.94
C LEU A 309 16.35 6.93 9.79
N ALA A 310 16.20 5.61 9.67
CA ALA A 310 17.08 4.66 10.37
C ALA A 310 18.54 4.77 9.93
N ASN A 311 18.81 4.88 8.62
CA ASN A 311 20.17 5.06 8.11
C ASN A 311 20.72 6.46 8.43
N GLN A 312 19.89 7.49 8.39
CA GLN A 312 20.29 8.84 8.78
C GLN A 312 20.77 8.87 10.24
N ILE A 313 19.99 8.29 11.16
CA ILE A 313 20.37 8.19 12.59
C ILE A 313 21.63 7.32 12.78
N LEU A 314 21.76 6.22 12.04
CA LEU A 314 22.91 5.32 12.13
C LEU A 314 24.20 6.04 11.72
N LEU A 315 24.18 6.75 10.60
CA LEU A 315 25.35 7.41 10.03
C LEU A 315 25.73 8.66 10.83
N ASP A 316 24.74 9.44 11.28
CA ASP A 316 24.95 10.58 12.19
C ASP A 316 25.68 10.17 13.48
N LYS A 317 25.21 9.10 14.15
CA LYS A 317 25.86 8.54 15.35
C LYS A 317 27.29 8.05 15.12
N ARG A 318 27.67 7.78 13.87
CA ARG A 318 29.01 7.32 13.48
C ARG A 318 29.90 8.45 12.96
N GLY A 319 29.42 9.69 13.01
CA GLY A 319 30.19 10.88 12.63
C GLY A 319 30.24 11.11 11.12
N TYR A 320 29.24 10.64 10.37
CA TYR A 320 29.07 11.05 8.98
C TYR A 320 28.43 12.44 8.93
N GLU A 321 29.03 13.33 8.16
CA GLU A 321 28.53 14.69 7.99
C GLU A 321 27.57 14.76 6.81
N THR A 322 26.49 15.53 6.95
CA THR A 322 25.61 15.82 5.81
C THR A 322 26.27 16.85 4.90
N VAL A 323 26.53 16.46 3.66
CA VAL A 323 27.18 17.28 2.62
C VAL A 323 26.16 18.03 1.78
N ALA A 324 25.04 17.38 1.47
CA ALA A 324 23.89 17.95 0.78
C ALA A 324 22.62 17.25 1.25
N ALA A 325 21.47 17.90 1.08
CA ALA A 325 20.19 17.32 1.39
C ALA A 325 19.10 17.84 0.46
N THR A 326 18.20 16.94 0.06
CA THR A 326 17.02 17.30 -0.71
C THR A 326 15.78 17.07 0.15
N LEU A 327 15.06 18.14 0.46
CA LEU A 327 13.80 18.08 1.20
C LEU A 327 12.72 17.44 0.32
N LEU A 328 12.00 16.45 0.83
CA LEU A 328 10.90 15.80 0.11
C LEU A 328 9.76 16.79 -0.17
N SER A 329 9.55 17.77 0.71
CA SER A 329 8.57 18.86 0.54
C SER A 329 8.88 19.80 -0.62
N SER A 330 10.11 19.78 -1.15
CA SER A 330 10.47 20.54 -2.36
C SER A 330 9.96 19.89 -3.65
N ARG A 331 9.52 18.64 -3.60
CA ARG A 331 9.01 17.88 -4.74
C ARG A 331 7.49 17.88 -4.71
N ILE A 332 6.91 18.79 -5.50
CA ILE A 332 5.47 19.00 -5.58
C ILE A 332 4.91 18.58 -6.94
N ASP A 333 3.67 18.09 -6.95
CA ASP A 333 2.92 17.81 -8.16
C ASP A 333 2.34 19.10 -8.79
N SER A 334 1.66 18.95 -9.92
CA SER A 334 0.99 20.05 -10.63
C SER A 334 -0.10 20.75 -9.81
N ASN A 335 -0.56 20.14 -8.72
CA ASN A 335 -1.59 20.67 -7.83
C ASN A 335 -0.98 21.31 -6.57
N GLY A 336 0.35 21.34 -6.45
CA GLY A 336 1.06 21.85 -5.28
C GLY A 336 1.13 20.89 -4.10
N ASN A 337 0.76 19.62 -4.27
CA ASN A 337 0.87 18.60 -3.23
C ASN A 337 2.24 17.94 -3.25
N GLN A 338 2.77 17.61 -2.08
CA GLN A 338 4.03 16.87 -1.95
C GLN A 338 3.91 15.47 -2.57
N ILE A 339 4.87 15.09 -3.43
CA ILE A 339 4.86 13.81 -4.15
C ILE A 339 5.21 12.65 -3.22
N LEU A 340 6.20 12.84 -2.33
CA LEU A 340 6.73 11.79 -1.46
C LEU A 340 6.42 12.09 0.01
N VAL A 341 5.62 11.24 0.66
CA VAL A 341 5.27 11.36 2.09
C VAL A 341 5.58 10.05 2.80
N CYS A 342 6.50 10.08 3.75
CA CYS A 342 6.96 8.91 4.50
C CYS A 342 6.19 8.74 5.82
N ASP A 343 5.90 7.49 6.21
CA ASP A 343 5.16 7.16 7.44
C ASP A 343 6.03 7.18 8.71
N ASP A 344 7.35 7.10 8.55
CA ASP A 344 8.34 7.08 9.62
C ASP A 344 8.86 8.47 10.03
N GLY A 345 8.37 9.53 9.37
CA GLY A 345 8.79 10.92 9.61
C GLY A 345 10.02 11.36 8.81
N THR A 346 10.52 10.54 7.88
CA THR A 346 11.56 10.97 6.94
C THR A 346 11.06 12.18 6.11
N ASP A 347 11.78 13.30 6.18
CA ASP A 347 11.44 14.55 5.48
C ASP A 347 12.43 14.93 4.37
N ARG A 348 13.54 14.20 4.26
CA ARG A 348 14.65 14.49 3.34
C ARG A 348 15.48 13.25 3.02
N VAL A 349 16.25 13.34 1.94
CA VAL A 349 17.38 12.44 1.66
C VAL A 349 18.67 13.22 1.90
N ASN A 350 19.58 12.66 2.70
CA ASN A 350 20.87 13.29 3.01
C ASN A 350 21.99 12.59 2.25
N LEU A 351 22.74 13.33 1.44
CA LEU A 351 24.06 12.90 0.99
C LEU A 351 25.03 13.09 2.15
N VAL A 352 25.54 11.99 2.69
CA VAL A 352 26.44 12.00 3.85
C VAL A 352 27.82 11.48 3.48
N PHE A 353 28.85 11.99 4.14
CA PHE A 353 30.23 11.62 3.89
C PHE A 353 31.04 11.57 5.19
N LYS A 354 31.97 10.62 5.27
CA LYS A 354 32.98 10.54 6.31
C LYS A 354 34.34 10.24 5.70
N GLU A 355 35.31 11.08 6.03
CA GLU A 355 36.69 10.89 5.61
C GLU A 355 37.41 9.89 6.53
N PHE A 356 38.30 9.08 5.97
CA PHE A 356 39.12 8.13 6.69
C PHE A 356 40.59 8.35 6.32
N GLN A 357 41.45 8.41 7.34
CA GLN A 357 42.90 8.64 7.19
C GLN A 357 43.70 7.36 6.94
#